data_AF-A0A7J6VDQ4-F1
#
_entry.id   AF-A0A7J6VDQ4-F1
#
_cell.length_a   1.000
_cell.length_b   1.000
_cell.length_c   1.000
_cell.angle_alpha   90.00
_cell.angle_beta   90.00
_cell.angle_gamma   90.00
#
_symmetry.space_group_name_H-M   'P 1'
#
loop_
_entity.id
_entity.type
_entity.pdbx_description
1 polymer ?
#
loop_
_entity_poly.entity_id
_entity_poly.type
_entity_poly.pdbx_seq_one_letter_code
_entity_poly.pdbx_strand_id
1 'polypeptide(L)'
;MLVVCDIDITTDDAQHRTTPKATVVMESWLELNLYLQIYLVEWMGELLIVLKFVQDFGKTTTEEEREGKQIPLYKTEKFKLYKLDFANKKWEEVNSLGEYCMFLGYNTSVSILANAHSLKKNCIYFTYNFTHGYRGSRTPGGLDMGVFDMEDKSISLR
;
A
#
# COMPACT_ATOMS: atom_id res chain seq x y z
N MET A 1 -4.45 -7.21 -12.35
CA MET A 1 -3.41 -8.26 -12.32
C MET A 1 -2.09 -7.63 -11.85
N LEU A 2 -1.60 -7.99 -10.66
CA LEU A 2 -0.24 -7.63 -10.22
C LEU A 2 0.70 -8.78 -10.58
N VAL A 3 1.75 -8.46 -11.33
CA VAL A 3 2.77 -9.41 -11.76
C VAL A 3 4.11 -8.96 -11.21
N VAL A 4 4.82 -9.86 -10.54
CA VAL A 4 6.23 -9.65 -10.15
C VAL A 4 7.10 -10.48 -11.07
N CYS A 5 8.16 -9.87 -11.61
CA CYS A 5 9.15 -10.54 -12.46
C CYS A 5 10.41 -10.87 -11.67
N ASP A 6 10.85 -12.12 -11.76
CA ASP A 6 12.19 -12.51 -11.31
C ASP A 6 13.21 -11.90 -12.28
N ILE A 7 14.10 -11.04 -11.80
CA ILE A 7 15.29 -10.61 -12.54
C ILE A 7 16.46 -11.41 -11.97
N ASP A 8 16.81 -12.53 -12.63
CA ASP A 8 18.02 -13.26 -12.32
C ASP A 8 19.24 -12.42 -12.73
N ILE A 9 19.90 -11.80 -11.76
CA ILE A 9 21.22 -11.19 -11.94
C ILE A 9 22.26 -12.16 -11.37
N THR A 10 22.26 -13.40 -11.84
CA THR A 10 23.35 -14.33 -11.51
C THR A 10 24.29 -14.46 -12.69
N THR A 11 25.36 -13.68 -12.57
CA THR A 11 26.70 -13.87 -13.17
C THR A 11 26.83 -13.78 -14.69
N ASP A 12 28.04 -13.42 -15.09
CA ASP A 12 28.53 -13.00 -16.41
C ASP A 12 28.54 -14.13 -17.48
N ASP A 13 27.55 -15.02 -17.43
CA ASP A 13 27.50 -16.20 -18.30
C ASP A 13 26.51 -15.98 -19.45
N ALA A 14 27.03 -15.54 -20.58
CA ALA A 14 26.27 -15.15 -21.77
C ALA A 14 25.44 -16.30 -22.41
N GLN A 15 25.51 -17.52 -21.88
CA GLN A 15 24.86 -18.72 -22.43
C GLN A 15 23.64 -19.24 -21.63
N HIS A 16 23.27 -18.60 -20.52
CA HIS A 16 22.11 -19.02 -19.71
C HIS A 16 21.21 -17.85 -19.30
N ARG A 17 20.67 -17.13 -20.29
CA ARG A 17 19.60 -16.16 -20.03
C ARG A 17 18.30 -16.91 -19.72
N THR A 18 17.98 -17.05 -18.45
CA THR A 18 16.66 -17.50 -18.01
C THR A 18 15.64 -16.44 -18.40
N THR A 19 14.53 -16.84 -19.03
CA THR A 19 13.43 -15.92 -19.33
C THR A 19 12.83 -15.44 -18.00
N PRO A 20 12.65 -14.12 -17.79
CA PRO A 20 12.01 -13.60 -16.58
C PRO A 20 10.67 -14.30 -16.36
N LYS A 21 10.50 -14.92 -15.18
CA LYS A 21 9.23 -15.57 -14.81
C LYS A 21 8.35 -14.57 -14.10
N ALA A 22 7.12 -14.47 -14.59
CA ALA A 22 6.07 -13.64 -14.04
C ALA A 22 5.19 -14.47 -13.11
N THR A 23 5.04 -14.05 -11.86
CA THR A 23 4.10 -14.66 -10.92
C THR A 23 2.95 -13.71 -10.68
N VAL A 24 1.71 -14.19 -10.87
CA VAL A 24 0.51 -13.41 -10.59
C VAL A 24 0.24 -13.44 -9.09
N VAL A 25 0.21 -12.26 -8.47
CA VAL A 25 -0.03 -12.10 -7.03
C VAL A 25 -1.51 -11.92 -6.72
N MET A 26 -2.28 -11.37 -7.67
CA MET A 26 -3.71 -11.15 -7.51
C MET A 26 -4.44 -11.15 -8.85
N GLU A 27 -5.40 -12.07 -8.98
CA GLU A 27 -6.28 -12.22 -10.15
C GLU A 27 -7.62 -11.50 -10.00
N SER A 28 -8.03 -11.21 -8.76
CA SER A 28 -9.32 -10.57 -8.47
C SER A 28 -9.28 -9.07 -8.78
N TRP A 29 -10.17 -8.66 -9.69
CA TRP A 29 -10.56 -7.27 -9.85
C TRP A 29 -11.53 -6.92 -8.71
N LEU A 30 -11.17 -5.89 -7.96
CA LEU A 30 -11.99 -5.32 -6.89
C LEU A 30 -13.29 -4.74 -7.43
N GLU A 31 -14.35 -4.79 -6.62
CA GLU A 31 -15.64 -4.15 -6.86
C GLU A 31 -15.48 -2.69 -7.29
N LEU A 32 -16.39 -2.19 -8.13
CA LEU A 32 -16.32 -0.97 -8.96
C LEU A 32 -16.02 0.37 -8.22
N ASN A 33 -15.91 0.37 -6.88
CA ASN A 33 -15.72 1.54 -6.02
C ASN A 33 -14.44 1.51 -5.14
N LEU A 34 -13.59 0.48 -5.25
CA LEU A 34 -12.32 0.39 -4.52
C LEU A 34 -11.13 0.60 -5.46
N TYR A 35 -10.33 1.62 -5.17
CA TYR A 35 -9.00 1.82 -5.74
C TYR A 35 -7.95 1.07 -4.90
N LEU A 36 -7.07 0.33 -5.58
CA LEU A 36 -5.98 -0.40 -4.96
C LEU A 36 -4.65 0.33 -5.19
N GLN A 37 -3.97 0.68 -4.10
CA GLN A 37 -2.58 1.15 -4.16
C GLN A 37 -1.64 0.07 -3.63
N ILE A 38 -0.52 -0.13 -4.33
CA ILE A 38 0.43 -1.21 -4.08
C ILE A 38 1.78 -0.59 -3.73
N TYR A 39 2.39 -1.07 -2.66
CA TYR A 39 3.74 -0.69 -2.23
C TYR A 39 4.61 -1.93 -2.14
N LEU A 40 5.90 -1.75 -2.38
CA LEU A 40 6.92 -2.74 -2.17
C LEU A 40 7.85 -2.23 -1.06
N VAL A 41 7.99 -2.99 0.02
CA VAL A 41 8.67 -2.55 1.23
C VAL A 41 9.64 -3.63 1.66
N GLU A 42 10.89 -3.24 1.91
CA GLU A 42 11.85 -4.10 2.60
C GLU A 42 11.50 -4.15 4.10
N TRP A 43 11.48 -5.35 4.67
CA TRP A 43 11.19 -5.60 6.08
C TRP A 43 12.00 -6.80 6.58
N MET A 44 12.93 -6.55 7.50
CA MET A 44 13.77 -7.58 8.13
C MET A 44 14.63 -8.39 7.15
N GLY A 45 15.08 -7.76 6.06
CA GLY A 45 15.80 -8.42 4.96
C GLY A 45 14.88 -9.18 4.01
N GLU A 46 13.56 -9.15 4.24
CA GLU A 46 12.53 -9.77 3.40
C GLU A 46 11.80 -8.71 2.57
N LEU A 47 11.07 -9.16 1.55
CA LEU A 47 10.34 -8.30 0.63
C LEU A 47 8.83 -8.43 0.83
N LEU A 48 8.16 -7.33 1.16
CA LEU A 48 6.72 -7.27 1.41
C LEU A 48 6.00 -6.45 0.35
N ILE A 49 4.90 -6.99 -0.17
CA ILE A 49 3.87 -6.22 -0.85
C ILE A 49 2.87 -5.73 0.18
N VAL A 50 2.59 -4.43 0.15
CA VAL A 50 1.54 -3.83 0.95
C VAL A 50 0.44 -3.32 0.02
N LEU A 51 -0.78 -3.77 0.26
CA LEU A 51 -1.98 -3.39 -0.47
C LEU A 51 -2.79 -2.42 0.38
N LYS A 52 -2.99 -1.20 -0.11
CA LYS A 52 -3.89 -0.19 0.48
C LYS A 52 -5.19 -0.15 -0.32
N PHE A 53 -6.30 -0.42 0.35
CA PHE A 53 -7.64 -0.37 -0.24
C PHE A 53 -8.25 1.00 0.06
N VAL A 54 -8.64 1.72 -0.99
CA VAL A 54 -9.17 3.09 -0.90
C VAL A 54 -10.55 3.13 -1.53
N GLN A 55 -11.55 3.57 -0.78
CA GLN A 55 -12.89 3.82 -1.30
C GLN A 55 -12.95 5.16 -2.01
N ASP A 56 -13.54 5.19 -3.21
CA ASP A 56 -13.75 6.39 -4.02
C ASP A 56 -15.22 6.84 -3.93
N PHE A 57 -15.48 7.91 -3.18
CA PHE A 57 -16.79 8.55 -3.07
C PHE A 57 -17.04 9.62 -4.13
N GLY A 58 -15.99 9.99 -4.89
CA GLY A 58 -16.08 11.01 -5.93
C GLY A 58 -16.99 10.57 -7.07
N LYS A 59 -17.05 9.28 -7.41
CA LYS A 59 -17.90 8.79 -8.51
C LYS A 59 -19.40 8.87 -8.23
N THR A 60 -19.81 8.91 -6.96
CA THR A 60 -21.21 8.84 -6.55
C THR A 60 -21.80 10.17 -6.13
N THR A 61 -20.97 11.21 -5.95
CA THR A 61 -21.43 12.55 -5.52
C THR A 61 -21.60 13.48 -6.72
N THR A 62 -22.74 14.17 -6.79
CA THR A 62 -22.96 15.22 -7.80
C THR A 62 -22.12 16.46 -7.47
N GLU A 63 -21.82 17.30 -8.47
CA GLU A 63 -21.06 18.56 -8.24
C GLU A 63 -21.75 19.48 -7.22
N GLU A 64 -23.08 19.47 -7.16
CA GLU A 64 -23.89 20.22 -6.20
C GLU A 64 -23.73 19.70 -4.75
N GLU A 65 -23.54 18.40 -4.55
CA GLU A 65 -23.29 17.81 -3.22
C GLU A 65 -21.86 18.10 -2.70
N ARG A 66 -20.94 18.40 -3.62
CA ARG A 66 -19.55 18.79 -3.31
C ARG A 66 -19.44 20.28 -2.94
N GLU A 67 -20.33 21.13 -3.46
CA GLU A 67 -20.45 22.52 -3.03
C GLU A 67 -21.13 22.62 -1.65
N GLY A 68 -20.34 22.53 -0.58
CA GLY A 68 -20.78 22.89 0.76
C GLY A 68 -20.40 21.91 1.87
N LYS A 69 -19.89 20.72 1.54
CA LYS A 69 -19.37 19.77 2.53
C LYS A 69 -17.91 19.42 2.24
N GLN A 70 -17.04 19.54 3.25
CA GLN A 70 -15.68 18.98 3.20
C GLN A 70 -15.73 17.46 3.40
N ILE A 71 -16.35 16.72 2.47
CA ILE A 71 -16.36 15.26 2.51
C ILE A 71 -15.06 14.77 1.88
N PRO A 72 -14.32 13.85 2.52
CA PRO A 72 -13.18 13.21 1.88
C PRO A 72 -13.67 12.42 0.66
N LEU A 73 -13.20 12.81 -0.53
CA LEU A 73 -13.51 12.09 -1.78
C LEU A 73 -12.98 10.66 -1.77
N TYR A 74 -11.98 10.40 -0.93
CA TYR A 74 -11.30 9.12 -0.80
C TYR A 74 -11.11 8.78 0.67
N LYS A 75 -11.30 7.50 1.01
CA LYS A 75 -11.04 6.99 2.36
C LYS A 75 -10.29 5.68 2.28
N THR A 76 -9.18 5.60 3.01
CA THR A 76 -8.50 4.33 3.25
C THR A 76 -9.37 3.43 4.11
N GLU A 77 -9.65 2.24 3.61
CA GLU A 77 -10.51 1.27 4.29
C GLU A 77 -9.68 0.26 5.10
N LYS A 78 -8.62 -0.28 4.50
CA LYS A 78 -7.77 -1.31 5.12
C LYS A 78 -6.46 -1.50 4.39
N PHE A 79 -5.59 -2.28 5.02
CA PHE A 79 -4.36 -2.77 4.43
C PHE A 79 -4.29 -4.30 4.45
N LYS A 80 -3.60 -4.88 3.47
CA LYS A 80 -3.18 -6.28 3.47
C LYS A 80 -1.71 -6.40 3.10
N LEU A 81 -0.99 -7.26 3.81
CA LEU A 81 0.44 -7.41 3.65
C LEU A 81 0.74 -8.82 3.20
N TYR A 82 1.69 -8.96 2.30
CA TYR A 82 2.14 -10.24 1.79
C TYR A 82 3.65 -10.27 1.73
N LYS A 83 4.28 -11.29 2.29
CA LYS A 83 5.71 -11.54 2.21
C LYS A 83 6.04 -12.46 1.04
N LEU A 84 7.12 -12.17 0.33
CA LEU A 84 7.68 -13.07 -0.67
C LEU A 84 8.43 -14.23 -0.02
N ASP A 85 7.93 -15.45 -0.24
CA ASP A 85 8.71 -16.67 -0.09
C ASP A 85 9.46 -16.91 -1.41
N PHE A 86 10.74 -16.58 -1.42
CA PHE A 86 11.61 -16.78 -2.57
C PHE A 86 11.81 -18.25 -2.93
N ALA A 87 11.84 -19.14 -1.95
CA ALA A 87 12.09 -20.56 -2.18
C ALA A 87 10.91 -21.20 -2.93
N ASN A 88 9.68 -20.87 -2.51
CA ASN A 88 8.48 -21.43 -3.12
C ASN A 88 7.84 -20.53 -4.19
N LYS A 89 8.39 -19.33 -4.42
CA LYS A 89 7.88 -18.31 -5.36
C LYS A 89 6.42 -17.94 -5.08
N LYS A 90 6.09 -17.77 -3.80
CA LYS A 90 4.71 -17.52 -3.32
C LYS A 90 4.67 -16.30 -2.42
N TRP A 91 3.47 -15.76 -2.28
CA TRP A 91 3.19 -14.63 -1.40
C TRP A 91 2.36 -15.11 -0.20
N GLU A 92 2.87 -14.89 1.00
CA GLU A 92 2.26 -15.34 2.26
C GLU A 92 1.69 -14.14 3.02
N GLU A 93 0.44 -14.23 3.49
CA GLU A 93 -0.21 -13.12 4.20
C GLU A 93 0.49 -12.86 5.55
N VAL A 94 0.85 -11.59 5.78
CA VAL A 94 1.47 -11.12 7.03
C VAL A 94 0.42 -10.38 7.85
N ASN A 95 0.16 -10.90 9.05
CA ASN A 95 -0.88 -10.36 9.93
C ASN A 95 -0.35 -9.43 11.02
N SER A 96 0.97 -9.38 11.24
CA SER A 96 1.63 -8.52 12.23
C SER A 96 3.02 -8.09 11.74
N LEU A 97 3.39 -6.85 12.07
CA LEU A 97 4.74 -6.30 11.89
C LEU A 97 5.61 -6.43 13.15
N GLY A 98 5.06 -6.98 14.24
CA GLY A 98 5.76 -7.14 15.52
C GLY A 98 6.23 -5.80 16.09
N GLU A 99 7.54 -5.70 16.35
CA GLU A 99 8.18 -4.48 16.89
C GLU A 99 8.42 -3.38 15.84
N TYR A 100 8.06 -3.63 14.58
CA TYR A 100 8.25 -2.67 13.48
C TYR A 100 6.99 -1.87 13.21
N CYS A 101 7.17 -0.74 12.54
CA CYS A 101 6.11 -0.02 11.85
C CYS A 101 6.53 0.28 10.41
N MET A 102 5.58 0.65 9.56
CA MET A 102 5.81 1.03 8.18
C MET A 102 5.35 2.47 7.94
N PHE A 103 6.08 3.19 7.09
CA PHE A 103 5.66 4.47 6.54
C PHE A 103 5.40 4.28 5.06
N LEU A 104 4.19 4.60 4.61
CA LEU A 104 3.76 4.48 3.22
C LEU A 104 3.39 5.86 2.68
N GLY A 105 4.23 6.39 1.81
CA GLY A 105 3.97 7.65 1.12
C GLY A 105 4.01 7.51 -0.40
N TYR A 106 3.81 8.62 -1.09
CA TYR A 106 3.74 8.65 -2.54
C TYR A 106 5.07 8.28 -3.19
N ASN A 107 6.17 8.78 -2.61
CA ASN A 107 7.51 8.64 -3.17
C ASN A 107 8.28 7.45 -2.59
N THR A 108 8.01 7.08 -1.34
CA THR A 108 8.81 6.11 -0.62
C THR A 108 7.98 5.33 0.38
N SER A 109 8.40 4.10 0.60
CA SER A 109 7.89 3.24 1.64
C SER A 109 9.05 2.58 2.37
N VAL A 110 8.99 2.60 3.70
CA VAL A 110 10.07 2.11 4.56
C VAL A 110 9.49 1.42 5.79
N SER A 111 10.16 0.37 6.26
CA SER A 111 9.91 -0.22 7.57
C SER A 111 10.99 0.19 8.56
N ILE A 112 10.61 0.49 9.80
CA ILE A 112 11.55 0.86 10.86
C ILE A 112 11.17 0.19 12.18
N LEU A 113 12.18 -0.04 13.02
CA LEU A 113 11.97 -0.55 14.38
C LEU A 113 11.31 0.55 15.24
N ALA A 114 10.11 0.30 15.74
CA ALA A 114 9.28 1.35 16.33
C ALA A 114 9.86 1.90 17.64
N ASN A 115 10.41 1.03 18.48
CA ASN A 115 10.95 1.39 19.80
C ASN A 115 12.15 2.34 19.72
N ALA A 116 12.90 2.34 18.60
CA ALA A 116 14.02 3.26 18.40
C ALA A 116 13.58 4.72 18.22
N HIS A 117 12.29 4.96 17.93
CA HIS A 117 11.75 6.27 17.54
C HIS A 117 10.49 6.67 18.31
N SER A 118 10.18 6.00 19.42
CA SER A 118 8.95 6.23 20.20
C SER A 118 7.66 6.15 19.36
N LEU A 119 7.67 5.25 18.37
CA LEU A 119 6.54 5.02 17.49
C LEU A 119 5.67 3.88 18.02
N LYS A 120 4.40 3.86 17.58
CA LYS A 120 3.52 2.72 17.84
C LYS A 120 3.99 1.58 16.93
N LYS A 121 4.37 0.46 17.56
CA LYS A 121 4.71 -0.78 16.86
C LYS A 121 3.47 -1.40 16.22
N ASN A 122 3.68 -2.37 15.35
CA ASN A 122 2.61 -3.11 14.67
C ASN A 122 1.64 -2.18 13.90
N CYS A 123 2.15 -1.08 13.34
CA CYS A 123 1.34 -0.04 12.71
C CYS A 123 1.87 0.37 11.34
N ILE A 124 0.97 0.91 10.53
CA ILE A 124 1.26 1.50 9.23
C ILE A 124 0.86 2.97 9.26
N TYR A 125 1.85 3.83 9.19
CA TYR A 125 1.70 5.27 9.00
C TYR A 125 1.58 5.54 7.51
N PHE A 126 0.51 6.17 7.06
CA PHE A 126 0.29 6.40 5.64
C PHE A 126 -0.09 7.84 5.34
N THR A 127 0.35 8.31 4.18
CA THR A 127 -0.01 9.62 3.65
C THR A 127 -0.97 9.51 2.47
N TYR A 128 -1.49 10.68 2.08
CA TYR A 128 -2.30 10.83 0.89
C TYR A 128 -1.44 10.74 -0.37
N ASN A 129 -1.93 10.02 -1.39
CA ASN A 129 -1.17 9.72 -2.60
C ASN A 129 -1.88 10.12 -3.90
N PHE A 130 -2.94 10.92 -3.82
CA PHE A 130 -3.72 11.27 -5.00
C PHE A 130 -3.29 12.62 -5.57
N THR A 131 -2.78 12.58 -6.79
CA THR A 131 -2.34 13.77 -7.55
C THR A 131 -3.46 14.42 -8.36
N HIS A 132 -4.60 13.75 -8.55
CA HIS A 132 -5.68 14.22 -9.43
C HIS A 132 -6.58 15.31 -8.80
N GLY A 133 -6.46 15.58 -7.50
CA GLY A 133 -7.26 16.61 -6.81
C GLY A 133 -6.59 18.00 -6.69
N TYR A 134 -5.29 18.13 -6.98
CA TYR A 134 -4.62 19.43 -6.84
C TYR A 134 -4.79 20.34 -8.07
N ARG A 135 -5.17 19.79 -9.21
CA ARG A 135 -5.47 20.57 -10.43
C ARG A 135 -6.94 20.96 -10.47
N GLY A 136 -7.33 21.87 -9.58
CA GLY A 136 -8.60 22.62 -9.71
C GLY A 136 -9.75 22.24 -8.78
N SER A 137 -9.63 21.23 -7.92
CA SER A 137 -10.65 20.95 -6.89
C SER A 137 -10.28 21.57 -5.54
N ARG A 138 -11.23 22.26 -4.89
CA ARG A 138 -11.09 22.88 -3.56
C ARG A 138 -11.05 21.87 -2.40
N THR A 139 -10.71 20.61 -2.66
CA THR A 139 -10.67 19.56 -1.65
C THR A 139 -9.51 19.83 -0.70
N PRO A 140 -9.76 19.94 0.62
CA PRO A 140 -8.68 20.06 1.59
C PRO A 140 -7.76 18.83 1.47
N GLY A 141 -6.48 19.05 1.22
CA GLY A 141 -5.48 18.00 1.26
C GLY A 141 -5.37 17.42 2.68
N GLY A 142 -4.88 16.19 2.79
CA GLY A 142 -4.53 15.58 4.09
C GLY A 142 -5.65 14.86 4.82
N LEU A 143 -6.88 14.81 4.28
CA LEU A 143 -8.02 14.13 4.93
C LEU A 143 -7.92 12.59 4.94
N ASP A 144 -7.01 12.01 4.15
CA ASP A 144 -6.76 10.56 4.08
C ASP A 144 -5.30 10.23 4.45
N MET A 145 -4.89 10.71 5.62
CA MET A 145 -3.64 10.35 6.28
C MET A 145 -3.93 9.81 7.67
N GLY A 146 -3.13 8.86 8.12
CA GLY A 146 -3.41 8.25 9.41
C GLY A 146 -2.47 7.13 9.78
N VAL A 147 -2.90 6.41 10.81
CA VAL A 147 -2.23 5.24 11.35
C VAL A 147 -3.21 4.09 11.30
N PHE A 148 -2.85 3.02 10.59
CA PHE A 148 -3.53 1.75 10.63
C PHE A 148 -2.85 0.84 11.65
N ASP A 149 -3.62 0.33 12.59
CA ASP A 149 -3.13 -0.64 13.58
C ASP A 149 -3.36 -2.06 13.06
N MET A 150 -2.31 -2.87 13.00
CA MET A 150 -2.40 -4.24 12.51
C MET A 150 -3.05 -5.19 13.52
N GLU A 151 -3.14 -4.84 14.80
CA GLU A 151 -3.74 -5.67 15.84
C GLU A 151 -5.26 -5.67 15.72
N ASP A 152 -5.88 -4.48 15.83
CA ASP A 152 -7.34 -4.33 15.83
C ASP A 152 -7.92 -3.94 14.46
N LYS A 153 -7.05 -3.74 13.47
CA LYS A 153 -7.40 -3.33 12.09
C LYS A 153 -8.13 -1.98 12.03
N SER A 154 -7.92 -1.11 13.02
CA SER A 154 -8.50 0.24 13.05
C SER A 154 -7.64 1.26 12.32
N ILE A 155 -8.28 2.35 11.86
CA ILE A 155 -7.61 3.53 11.29
C ILE A 155 -7.89 4.73 12.19
N SER A 156 -6.82 5.37 12.65
CA SER A 156 -6.87 6.67 13.32
C SER A 156 -6.38 7.76 12.38
N LEU A 157 -7.23 8.73 12.07
CA LEU A 157 -6.87 9.91 11.27
C LEU A 157 -6.07 10.91 12.11
N ARG A 158 -5.20 11.69 11.47
CA ARG A 158 -4.42 12.77 12.10
C ARG A 158 -4.67 14.12 11.47
#